data_AF-A0A5C6EP75-F1
#
_entry.id   AF-A0A5C6EP75-F1
#
_cell.length_a   1.000
_cell.length_b   1.000
_cell.length_c   1.000
_cell.angle_alpha   90.00
_cell.angle_beta   90.00
_cell.angle_gamma   90.00
#
_symmetry.space_group_name_H-M   'P 1'
#
loop_
_entity.id
_entity.type
_entity.pdbx_description
1 polymer ?
#
loop_
_entity_poly.entity_id
_entity_poly.type
_entity_poly.pdbx_seq_one_letter_code
_entity_poly.pdbx_strand_id
1 'polypeptide(L)'
;MIYIAITLQCINQFTVPSLMSEKDCPTRHSFRTILKPMRKQMRNFNLAFTIGATLLIATGCGSKPATTTSDAAVEMNSLPPDNADVHSHPSEGPHHGTLVELGNEEFHAEVIHDNNSVTIYVLDSSATKAVPIDASELTINLMHDGTPEQYKLAATPDDADPNGKSSRFTIADAELVGHIDDDTAAPKLTLTINGTPYRGEIKHDHDGHDHGGHDHSGHDH
;
A
#
# COMPACT_ATOMS: atom_id res chain seq x y z
N MET A 1 -19.03 4.33 -46.56
CA MET A 1 -19.92 3.21 -46.94
C MET A 1 -19.23 1.93 -46.47
N ILE A 2 -19.27 1.61 -45.16
CA ILE A 2 -20.29 0.88 -44.37
C ILE A 2 -20.40 -0.63 -44.75
N TYR A 3 -20.38 -1.47 -43.68
CA TYR A 3 -20.67 -2.91 -43.52
C TYR A 3 -19.44 -3.85 -43.61
N ILE A 4 -18.85 -4.35 -42.52
CA ILE A 4 -19.32 -5.25 -41.43
C ILE A 4 -19.92 -6.56 -41.95
N ALA A 5 -19.16 -7.66 -41.82
CA ALA A 5 -19.67 -9.02 -41.78
C ALA A 5 -18.88 -9.84 -40.74
N ILE A 6 -19.52 -10.03 -39.59
CA ILE A 6 -19.20 -10.97 -38.52
C ILE A 6 -19.38 -12.40 -39.04
N THR A 7 -18.43 -13.29 -38.79
CA THR A 7 -18.69 -14.75 -38.86
C THR A 7 -18.30 -15.40 -37.54
N LEU A 8 -19.34 -15.66 -36.75
CA LEU A 8 -19.40 -16.63 -35.66
C LEU A 8 -19.15 -18.03 -36.22
N GLN A 9 -18.28 -18.80 -35.57
CA GLN A 9 -18.30 -20.26 -35.66
C GLN A 9 -18.16 -20.86 -34.27
N CYS A 10 -19.31 -21.14 -33.67
CA CYS A 10 -19.50 -22.17 -32.66
C CYS A 10 -19.36 -23.55 -33.33
N ILE A 11 -18.46 -24.40 -32.82
CA ILE A 11 -18.52 -25.86 -32.98
C ILE A 11 -18.09 -26.45 -31.63
N ASN A 12 -18.97 -26.99 -30.78
CA ASN A 12 -19.78 -28.22 -30.84
C ASN A 12 -19.11 -29.37 -30.06
N GLN A 13 -19.81 -29.79 -28.99
CA GLN A 13 -19.84 -31.10 -28.32
C GLN A 13 -18.53 -31.75 -27.85
N PHE A 14 -18.31 -31.75 -26.53
CA PHE A 14 -17.57 -32.84 -25.88
C PHE A 14 -18.55 -33.70 -25.09
N THR A 15 -18.88 -34.83 -25.70
CA THR A 15 -19.71 -35.91 -25.16
C THR A 15 -19.06 -36.54 -23.93
N VAL A 16 -19.82 -36.64 -22.85
CA VAL A 16 -19.49 -37.45 -21.66
C VAL A 16 -19.74 -38.94 -21.92
N PRO A 17 -18.82 -39.85 -21.54
CA PRO A 17 -19.16 -41.24 -21.33
C PRO A 17 -19.46 -41.52 -19.85
N SER A 18 -20.57 -42.23 -19.69
CA SER A 18 -21.19 -42.70 -18.46
C SER A 18 -20.68 -44.10 -18.07
N LEU A 19 -20.60 -44.36 -16.76
CA LEU A 19 -20.79 -45.66 -16.08
C LEU A 19 -19.79 -46.83 -16.30
N MET A 20 -18.88 -47.02 -15.33
CA MET A 20 -18.49 -48.31 -14.72
C MET A 20 -18.29 -47.98 -13.23
N SER A 21 -19.10 -48.40 -12.25
CA SER A 21 -19.57 -49.71 -11.79
C SER A 21 -18.46 -50.71 -11.42
N GLU A 22 -18.43 -50.94 -10.11
CA GLU A 22 -17.89 -52.08 -9.35
C GLU A 22 -16.42 -52.06 -8.87
N LYS A 23 -16.34 -51.97 -7.53
CA LYS A 23 -15.66 -52.92 -6.64
C LYS A 23 -14.16 -53.09 -6.85
N ASP A 24 -13.39 -52.43 -5.98
CA ASP A 24 -12.62 -53.14 -4.96
C ASP A 24 -11.93 -52.14 -4.02
N CYS A 25 -12.12 -52.35 -2.72
CA CYS A 25 -11.26 -51.78 -1.68
C CYS A 25 -10.32 -52.88 -1.21
N PRO A 26 -9.01 -52.59 -1.12
CA PRO A 26 -8.27 -53.07 0.03
C PRO A 26 -7.40 -51.97 0.67
N THR A 27 -7.65 -51.77 1.96
CA THR A 27 -6.65 -51.78 3.06
C THR A 27 -5.37 -50.93 2.93
N ARG A 28 -5.40 -49.79 3.64
CA ARG A 28 -4.45 -49.37 4.71
C ARG A 28 -2.98 -49.81 4.57
N HIS A 29 -2.10 -48.88 4.16
CA HIS A 29 -0.69 -48.74 4.58
C HIS A 29 -0.39 -47.22 4.61
N SER A 30 -0.38 -46.55 5.77
CA SER A 30 0.80 -46.34 6.61
C SER A 30 2.09 -46.14 5.81
N PHE A 31 2.48 -44.89 5.50
CA PHE A 31 3.88 -44.45 5.37
C PHE A 31 3.89 -42.91 5.36
N ARG A 32 4.07 -42.30 6.54
CA ARG A 32 5.31 -41.59 6.94
C ARG A 32 5.74 -40.48 5.97
N THR A 33 5.43 -39.26 6.42
CA THR A 33 6.31 -38.08 6.47
C THR A 33 7.68 -38.25 5.81
N ILE A 34 7.91 -37.57 4.69
CA ILE A 34 9.26 -37.11 4.30
C ILE A 34 9.13 -35.69 3.77
N LEU A 35 9.25 -34.74 4.69
CA LEU A 35 9.86 -33.43 4.44
C LEU A 35 11.15 -33.64 3.64
N LYS A 36 11.29 -32.96 2.51
CA LYS A 36 12.62 -32.61 2.00
C LYS A 36 12.69 -31.11 1.66
N PRO A 37 13.78 -30.46 2.08
CA PRO A 37 13.89 -29.01 2.16
C PRO A 37 14.29 -28.36 0.83
N MET A 38 13.95 -27.08 0.74
CA MET A 38 14.53 -26.09 -0.17
C MET A 38 16.05 -26.25 -0.25
N ARG A 39 16.57 -26.39 -1.47
CA ARG A 39 17.96 -26.08 -1.80
C ARG A 39 17.98 -25.03 -2.89
N LYS A 40 18.10 -23.79 -2.42
CA LYS A 40 18.74 -22.62 -3.03
C LYS A 40 19.74 -23.01 -4.13
N GLN A 41 19.28 -22.98 -5.38
CA GLN A 41 20.15 -23.02 -6.55
C GLN A 41 20.48 -21.59 -6.95
N MET A 42 21.44 -21.01 -6.23
CA MET A 42 22.24 -19.91 -6.73
C MET A 42 22.93 -20.39 -8.00
N ARG A 43 22.59 -19.82 -9.15
CA ARG A 43 23.31 -20.07 -10.39
C ARG A 43 23.43 -18.79 -11.23
N ASN A 44 24.65 -18.24 -11.15
CA ASN A 44 25.40 -17.63 -12.25
C ASN A 44 24.88 -16.28 -12.80
N PHE A 45 25.30 -15.19 -12.15
CA PHE A 45 25.51 -13.93 -12.85
C PHE A 45 27.02 -13.79 -13.15
N ASN A 46 27.44 -14.35 -14.29
CA ASN A 46 28.67 -13.96 -14.94
C ASN A 46 28.35 -12.72 -15.78
N LEU A 47 28.86 -11.53 -15.41
CA LEU A 47 29.40 -10.61 -16.41
C LEU A 47 30.29 -9.57 -15.72
N ALA A 48 31.59 -9.73 -15.94
CA ALA A 48 32.57 -8.69 -15.77
C ALA A 48 32.26 -7.52 -16.71
N PHE A 49 32.20 -6.28 -16.22
CA PHE A 49 32.33 -5.09 -17.05
C PHE A 49 32.91 -3.92 -16.23
N THR A 50 34.15 -3.53 -16.59
CA THR A 50 34.68 -2.16 -16.71
C THR A 50 34.68 -1.24 -15.46
N ILE A 51 35.84 -0.94 -14.84
CA ILE A 51 36.86 0.04 -15.25
C ILE A 51 36.28 1.44 -15.51
N GLY A 52 36.67 2.43 -14.71
CA GLY A 52 36.52 3.84 -15.06
C GLY A 52 36.62 4.80 -13.88
N ALA A 53 37.83 5.02 -13.37
CA ALA A 53 38.13 6.10 -12.44
C ALA A 53 37.99 7.46 -13.13
N THR A 54 37.21 8.37 -12.55
CA THR A 54 37.33 9.80 -12.86
C THR A 54 37.17 10.64 -11.61
N LEU A 55 38.08 11.60 -11.52
CA LEU A 55 38.60 12.31 -10.37
C LEU A 55 38.17 13.79 -10.46
N LEU A 56 37.80 14.38 -9.31
CA LEU A 56 37.83 15.81 -8.92
C LEU A 56 37.16 16.87 -9.83
N ILE A 57 36.39 17.79 -9.21
CA ILE A 57 36.74 19.21 -9.04
C ILE A 57 35.80 19.86 -8.01
N ALA A 58 36.40 20.74 -7.22
CA ALA A 58 35.87 21.44 -6.06
C ALA A 58 35.22 22.80 -6.37
N THR A 59 34.72 23.42 -5.29
CA THR A 59 34.50 24.85 -5.03
C THR A 59 33.16 25.49 -5.39
N GLY A 60 32.54 26.06 -4.36
CA GLY A 60 31.35 26.91 -4.43
C GLY A 60 31.02 27.53 -3.07
N CYS A 61 31.99 28.22 -2.46
CA CYS A 61 31.80 29.04 -1.26
C CYS A 61 31.41 30.45 -1.69
N GLY A 62 30.23 30.93 -1.28
CA GLY A 62 29.76 32.29 -1.53
C GLY A 62 29.27 32.92 -0.23
N SER A 63 30.13 33.73 0.40
CA SER A 63 29.81 34.50 1.60
C SER A 63 29.44 35.94 1.27
N LYS A 64 28.25 36.35 1.76
CA LYS A 64 27.85 37.69 2.26
C LYS A 64 27.78 38.88 1.29
N PRO A 65 26.85 39.84 1.55
CA PRO A 65 27.16 40.90 2.51
C PRO A 65 26.06 41.14 3.56
N ALA A 66 26.48 41.70 4.70
CA ALA A 66 25.61 42.31 5.69
C ALA A 66 25.30 43.75 5.27
N THR A 67 24.07 44.19 5.54
CA THR A 67 23.75 45.62 5.69
C THR A 67 22.87 45.79 6.94
N THR A 68 23.55 46.27 7.98
CA THR A 68 23.18 47.36 8.89
C THR A 68 21.71 47.52 9.32
N THR A 69 21.51 47.22 10.59
CA THR A 69 20.54 47.75 11.55
C THR A 69 20.20 49.23 11.33
N SER A 70 18.90 49.53 11.32
CA SER A 70 18.38 50.82 11.79
C SER A 70 17.13 50.54 12.62
N ASP A 71 17.23 50.93 13.89
CA ASP A 71 16.14 50.98 14.85
C ASP A 71 14.94 51.73 14.28
N ALA A 72 13.82 51.02 14.17
CA ALA A 72 12.50 51.56 14.40
C ALA A 72 11.73 50.49 15.15
N ALA A 73 11.50 50.73 16.45
CA ALA A 73 10.65 49.91 17.28
C ALA A 73 9.23 49.91 16.67
N VAL A 74 8.87 48.80 16.02
CA VAL A 74 7.48 48.46 15.70
C VAL A 74 7.07 47.42 16.72
N GLU A 75 6.08 47.80 17.52
CA GLU A 75 5.36 46.96 18.46
C GLU A 75 4.83 45.72 17.72
N MET A 76 5.53 44.59 17.86
CA MET A 76 5.08 43.29 17.34
C MET A 76 4.16 42.65 18.38
N ASN A 77 2.92 43.13 18.49
CA ASN A 77 1.85 42.33 19.06
C ASN A 77 1.10 41.63 17.93
N SER A 78 1.78 40.69 17.30
CA SER A 78 1.15 39.73 16.41
C SER A 78 1.88 38.43 16.64
N LEU A 79 1.21 37.53 17.34
CA LEU A 79 1.53 36.11 17.36
C LEU A 79 1.91 35.69 15.92
N PRO A 80 2.90 34.81 15.72
CA PRO A 80 3.06 34.17 14.42
C PRO A 80 1.67 33.66 14.01
N PRO A 81 1.25 33.80 12.74
CA PRO A 81 0.04 33.11 12.31
C PRO A 81 0.24 31.67 12.75
N ASP A 82 -0.64 31.22 13.63
CA ASP A 82 -0.76 29.81 13.92
C ASP A 82 -0.80 29.16 12.55
N ASN A 83 0.08 28.20 12.33
CA ASN A 83 0.08 27.46 11.09
C ASN A 83 -1.30 26.82 11.04
N ALA A 84 -2.22 27.49 10.36
CA ALA A 84 -3.51 26.96 10.01
C ALA A 84 -3.17 25.94 8.94
N ASP A 85 -2.70 24.81 9.45
CA ASP A 85 -2.58 23.52 8.80
C ASP A 85 -4.02 23.11 8.50
N VAL A 86 -4.65 23.82 7.57
CA VAL A 86 -6.01 23.52 7.11
C VAL A 86 -5.87 22.47 6.01
N HIS A 87 -5.23 21.34 6.35
CA HIS A 87 -5.25 20.14 5.54
C HIS A 87 -6.61 19.46 5.76
N SER A 88 -7.68 20.08 5.23
CA SER A 88 -9.01 19.47 5.18
C SER A 88 -9.06 18.45 4.05
N HIS A 89 -8.39 17.33 4.25
CA HIS A 89 -8.64 16.09 3.52
C HIS A 89 -9.58 15.21 4.35
N PRO A 90 -10.38 14.34 3.70
CA PRO A 90 -11.20 13.37 4.41
C PRO A 90 -10.35 12.52 5.36
N SER A 91 -10.89 12.14 6.53
CA SER A 91 -10.26 11.16 7.41
C SER A 91 -10.36 9.73 6.87
N GLU A 92 -11.34 9.48 6.00
CA GLU A 92 -11.60 8.19 5.36
C GLU A 92 -11.59 8.33 3.84
N GLY A 93 -11.18 7.27 3.15
CA GLY A 93 -11.25 7.23 1.70
C GLY A 93 -12.66 6.97 1.15
N PRO A 94 -12.82 6.97 -0.18
CA PRO A 94 -14.10 6.78 -0.87
C PRO A 94 -14.80 5.44 -0.58
N HIS A 95 -14.06 4.47 -0.04
CA HIS A 95 -14.54 3.13 0.28
C HIS A 95 -14.61 2.89 1.80
N HIS A 96 -14.52 3.94 2.61
CA HIS A 96 -14.56 3.87 4.08
C HIS A 96 -13.39 3.07 4.70
N GLY A 97 -12.24 3.08 4.03
CA GLY A 97 -11.00 2.54 4.56
C GLY A 97 -10.11 3.58 5.21
N THR A 98 -9.09 3.09 5.91
CA THR A 98 -8.02 3.88 6.52
C THR A 98 -7.14 4.51 5.45
N LEU A 99 -6.88 5.82 5.54
CA LEU A 99 -5.98 6.51 4.63
C LEU A 99 -4.52 6.43 5.08
N VAL A 100 -3.65 6.19 4.11
CA VAL A 100 -2.20 6.13 4.26
C VAL A 100 -1.59 7.16 3.33
N GLU A 101 -0.98 8.19 3.91
CA GLU A 101 -0.27 9.22 3.14
C GLU A 101 1.01 8.67 2.52
N LEU A 102 1.25 9.02 1.25
CA LEU A 102 2.41 8.59 0.49
C LEU A 102 3.13 9.79 -0.11
N GLY A 103 4.41 9.94 0.24
CA GLY A 103 5.27 10.95 -0.38
C GLY A 103 4.82 12.38 -0.11
N ASN A 104 4.50 12.71 1.14
CA ASN A 104 4.05 14.05 1.53
C ASN A 104 2.73 14.45 0.83
N GLU A 105 1.72 13.59 0.96
CA GLU A 105 0.37 13.76 0.39
C GLU A 105 0.32 13.80 -1.16
N GLU A 106 1.39 13.43 -1.88
CA GLU A 106 1.36 13.29 -3.34
C GLU A 106 0.32 12.25 -3.79
N PHE A 107 0.19 11.19 -3.00
CA PHE A 107 -0.76 10.11 -3.18
C PHE A 107 -1.28 9.66 -1.82
N HIS A 108 -2.43 9.00 -1.85
CA HIS A 108 -2.96 8.29 -0.70
C HIS A 108 -3.17 6.83 -1.07
N ALA A 109 -3.01 5.93 -0.11
CA ALA A 109 -3.50 4.57 -0.21
C ALA A 109 -4.63 4.39 0.79
N GLU A 110 -5.77 3.91 0.33
CA GLU A 110 -6.87 3.53 1.21
C GLU A 110 -6.79 2.03 1.48
N VAL A 111 -6.72 1.65 2.75
CA VAL A 111 -6.65 0.27 3.23
C VAL A 111 -8.01 -0.12 3.76
N ILE A 112 -8.58 -1.18 3.21
CA ILE A 112 -9.79 -1.83 3.69
C ILE A 112 -9.41 -3.26 4.05
N HIS A 113 -9.83 -3.71 5.21
CA HIS A 113 -9.79 -5.13 5.55
C HIS A 113 -11.18 -5.63 5.93
N ASP A 114 -11.38 -6.92 5.74
CA ASP A 114 -12.46 -7.66 6.37
C ASP A 114 -11.85 -8.88 7.06
N ASN A 115 -12.69 -9.78 7.57
CA ASN A 115 -12.23 -10.98 8.28
C ASN A 115 -11.40 -11.95 7.41
N ASN A 116 -11.30 -11.72 6.10
CA ASN A 116 -10.74 -12.67 5.14
C ASN A 116 -9.70 -12.05 4.21
N SER A 117 -9.73 -10.75 3.99
CA SER A 117 -8.93 -10.10 2.97
C SER A 117 -8.53 -8.67 3.34
N VAL A 118 -7.43 -8.23 2.75
CA VAL A 118 -6.99 -6.84 2.74
C VAL A 118 -7.01 -6.35 1.31
N THR A 119 -7.63 -5.19 1.08
CA THR A 119 -7.71 -4.51 -0.20
C THR A 119 -7.13 -3.10 -0.06
N ILE A 120 -6.29 -2.71 -0.99
CA ILE A 120 -5.68 -1.40 -1.06
C ILE A 120 -6.09 -0.72 -2.37
N TYR A 121 -6.59 0.51 -2.26
CA TYR A 121 -6.81 1.41 -3.38
C TYR A 121 -5.74 2.50 -3.41
N VAL A 122 -5.13 2.73 -4.57
CA VAL A 122 -4.21 3.86 -4.79
C VAL A 122 -5.02 5.06 -5.25
N LEU A 123 -4.89 6.17 -4.53
CA LEU A 123 -5.66 7.40 -4.72
C LEU A 123 -4.77 8.61 -4.99
N ASP A 124 -5.36 9.68 -5.50
CA ASP A 124 -4.68 10.95 -5.76
C ASP A 124 -4.36 11.74 -4.47
N SER A 125 -3.75 12.90 -4.63
CA SER A 125 -3.37 13.79 -3.53
C SER A 125 -4.55 14.33 -2.71
N SER A 126 -5.78 14.14 -3.18
CA SER A 126 -6.98 14.55 -2.45
C SER A 126 -7.67 13.39 -1.72
N ALA A 127 -7.15 12.17 -1.87
CA ALA A 127 -7.75 10.93 -1.40
C ALA A 127 -9.19 10.70 -1.93
N THR A 128 -9.52 11.19 -3.12
CA THR A 128 -10.90 11.06 -3.66
C THR A 128 -11.01 10.26 -4.96
N LYS A 129 -9.91 10.10 -5.71
CA LYS A 129 -9.94 9.44 -7.02
C LYS A 129 -8.90 8.36 -7.12
N ALA A 130 -9.31 7.22 -7.70
CA ALA A 130 -8.42 6.11 -8.02
C ALA A 130 -7.33 6.51 -9.03
N VAL A 131 -6.11 6.07 -8.77
CA VAL A 131 -4.91 6.29 -9.60
C VAL A 131 -4.35 4.94 -10.02
N PRO A 132 -4.59 4.49 -11.27
CA PRO A 132 -4.07 3.22 -11.75
C PRO A 132 -2.56 3.27 -11.96
N ILE A 133 -1.84 2.31 -11.40
CA ILE A 133 -0.38 2.20 -11.47
C ILE A 133 0.07 0.97 -12.26
N ASP A 134 1.24 1.05 -12.87
CA ASP A 134 1.89 -0.08 -13.57
C ASP A 134 2.68 -0.91 -12.54
N ALA A 135 1.95 -1.64 -11.70
CA ALA A 135 2.49 -2.56 -10.71
C ALA A 135 1.65 -3.84 -10.70
N SER A 136 2.32 -4.98 -10.63
CA SER A 136 1.65 -6.29 -10.49
C SER A 136 1.34 -6.64 -9.03
N GLU A 137 2.04 -6.03 -8.09
CA GLU A 137 1.87 -6.26 -6.66
C GLU A 137 2.27 -5.04 -5.81
N LEU A 138 1.70 -4.95 -4.60
CA LEU A 138 2.18 -4.09 -3.51
C LEU A 138 2.68 -4.95 -2.36
N THR A 139 3.36 -4.33 -1.40
CA THR A 139 3.90 -5.05 -0.24
C THR A 139 3.50 -4.39 1.08
N ILE A 140 2.97 -5.17 2.00
CA ILE A 140 2.85 -4.79 3.42
C ILE A 140 3.95 -5.51 4.20
N ASN A 141 4.64 -4.79 5.07
CA ASN A 141 5.62 -5.34 6.00
C ASN A 141 5.17 -5.01 7.41
N LEU A 142 5.15 -5.99 8.30
CA LEU A 142 4.77 -5.80 9.70
C LEU A 142 5.67 -6.63 10.62
N MET A 143 5.58 -6.37 11.92
CA MET A 143 6.21 -7.18 12.95
C MET A 143 5.15 -8.04 13.62
N HIS A 144 5.49 -9.29 13.93
CA HIS A 144 4.63 -10.16 14.73
C HIS A 144 5.54 -10.94 15.68
N ASP A 145 5.33 -10.78 16.99
CA ASP A 145 6.18 -11.35 18.05
C ASP A 145 7.69 -11.08 17.84
N GLY A 146 8.03 -9.89 17.34
CA GLY A 146 9.40 -9.47 17.04
C GLY A 146 10.00 -10.10 15.76
N THR A 147 9.20 -10.84 15.00
CA THR A 147 9.58 -11.40 13.70
C THR A 147 9.01 -10.55 12.57
N PRO A 148 9.84 -10.12 11.58
CA PRO A 148 9.32 -9.40 10.42
C PRO A 148 8.58 -10.35 9.47
N GLU A 149 7.38 -9.96 9.08
CA GLU A 149 6.56 -10.64 8.09
C GLU A 149 6.32 -9.72 6.88
N GLN A 150 6.18 -10.34 5.70
CA GLN A 150 5.98 -9.62 4.44
C GLN A 150 4.87 -10.28 3.63
N TYR A 151 3.92 -9.46 3.21
CA TYR A 151 2.74 -9.88 2.45
C TYR A 151 2.70 -9.15 1.11
N LYS A 152 2.34 -9.88 0.05
CA LYS A 152 2.26 -9.34 -1.31
C LYS A 152 0.82 -9.31 -1.77
N LEU A 153 0.31 -8.12 -2.07
CA LEU A 153 -1.05 -7.90 -2.54
C LEU A 153 -1.03 -7.86 -4.07
N ALA A 154 -1.80 -8.74 -4.71
CA ALA A 154 -1.81 -8.85 -6.16
C ALA A 154 -2.72 -7.76 -6.77
N ALA A 155 -2.32 -7.25 -7.93
CA ALA A 155 -3.15 -6.35 -8.73
C ALA A 155 -4.49 -7.01 -9.08
N THR A 156 -5.59 -6.33 -8.78
CA THR A 156 -6.94 -6.72 -9.17
C THR A 156 -7.65 -5.53 -9.79
N PRO A 157 -7.32 -5.19 -11.06
CA PRO A 157 -7.80 -3.98 -11.70
C PRO A 157 -9.31 -3.83 -11.60
N ASP A 158 -9.76 -2.60 -11.43
CA ASP A 158 -11.17 -2.26 -11.50
C ASP A 158 -11.59 -1.99 -12.94
N ASP A 159 -12.91 -1.98 -13.21
CA ASP A 159 -13.42 -1.86 -14.58
C ASP A 159 -13.00 -0.57 -15.30
N ALA A 160 -12.70 0.49 -14.53
CA ALA A 160 -12.22 1.77 -15.05
C ALA A 160 -10.71 1.82 -15.30
N ASP A 161 -9.95 0.81 -14.85
CA ASP A 161 -8.50 0.80 -14.96
C ASP A 161 -8.04 0.52 -16.40
N PRO A 162 -7.03 1.26 -16.91
CA PRO A 162 -6.42 0.94 -18.19
C PRO A 162 -5.74 -0.44 -18.19
N ASN A 163 -5.74 -1.12 -19.35
CA ASN A 163 -5.05 -2.40 -19.52
C ASN A 163 -3.59 -2.34 -19.05
N GLY A 164 -3.21 -3.33 -18.24
CA GLY A 164 -1.86 -3.45 -17.69
C GLY A 164 -1.59 -2.56 -16.47
N LYS A 165 -2.59 -1.80 -16.00
CA LYS A 165 -2.51 -1.03 -14.76
C LYS A 165 -3.59 -1.48 -13.78
N SER A 166 -3.38 -1.14 -12.51
CA SER A 166 -4.34 -1.41 -11.44
C SER A 166 -4.35 -0.27 -10.46
N SER A 167 -5.53 0.18 -10.06
CA SER A 167 -5.72 1.05 -8.91
C SER A 167 -6.03 0.27 -7.63
N ARG A 168 -6.47 -0.99 -7.77
CA ARG A 168 -6.84 -1.89 -6.66
C ARG A 168 -5.89 -3.08 -6.53
N PHE A 169 -5.55 -3.44 -5.29
CA PHE A 169 -4.69 -4.56 -4.95
C PHE A 169 -5.28 -5.34 -3.79
N THR A 170 -5.27 -6.67 -3.84
CA THR A 170 -5.92 -7.49 -2.81
C THR A 170 -5.08 -8.71 -2.44
N ILE A 171 -5.26 -9.16 -1.21
CA ILE A 171 -4.77 -10.45 -0.71
C ILE A 171 -5.83 -11.05 0.21
N ALA A 172 -6.08 -12.35 0.06
CA ALA A 172 -6.87 -13.13 1.01
C ALA A 172 -5.91 -13.90 1.91
N ASP A 173 -5.63 -13.35 3.09
CA ASP A 173 -4.67 -13.92 4.04
C ASP A 173 -5.13 -13.65 5.48
N ALA A 174 -5.43 -14.73 6.21
CA ALA A 174 -5.97 -14.64 7.55
C ALA A 174 -4.93 -14.24 8.60
N GLU A 175 -3.63 -14.51 8.37
CA GLU A 175 -2.56 -14.09 9.27
C GLU A 175 -2.37 -12.57 9.17
N LEU A 176 -2.31 -12.05 7.94
CA LEU A 176 -2.26 -10.60 7.72
C LEU A 176 -3.46 -9.89 8.36
N VAL A 177 -4.69 -10.37 8.13
CA VAL A 177 -5.91 -9.78 8.71
C VAL A 177 -5.84 -9.79 10.25
N GLY A 178 -5.33 -10.88 10.84
CA GLY A 178 -5.20 -10.96 12.30
C GLY A 178 -4.12 -10.05 12.88
N HIS A 179 -3.06 -9.74 12.12
CA HIS A 179 -1.91 -8.98 12.62
C HIS A 179 -1.95 -7.49 12.25
N ILE A 180 -2.69 -7.11 11.21
CA ILE A 180 -2.67 -5.72 10.71
C ILE A 180 -3.24 -4.72 11.73
N ASP A 181 -4.10 -5.18 12.65
CA ASP A 181 -4.74 -4.38 13.71
C ASP A 181 -3.98 -4.37 15.03
N ASP A 182 -2.88 -5.10 15.12
CA ASP A 182 -2.05 -5.10 16.31
C ASP A 182 -1.19 -3.82 16.35
N ASP A 183 -1.35 -3.01 17.40
CA ASP A 183 -0.59 -1.77 17.60
C ASP A 183 0.93 -1.99 17.59
N THR A 184 1.39 -3.19 17.96
CA THR A 184 2.81 -3.56 17.97
C THR A 184 3.33 -3.99 16.60
N ALA A 185 2.43 -4.26 15.65
CA ALA A 185 2.81 -4.74 14.32
C ALA A 185 3.40 -3.64 13.43
N ALA A 186 3.05 -2.37 13.68
CA ALA A 186 3.51 -1.20 12.92
C ALA A 186 3.53 -1.44 11.39
N PRO A 187 2.38 -1.81 10.78
CA PRO A 187 2.31 -2.20 9.39
C PRO A 187 2.71 -1.08 8.43
N LYS A 188 3.55 -1.41 7.45
CA LYS A 188 4.12 -0.47 6.48
C LYS A 188 3.86 -0.92 5.05
N LEU A 189 3.12 -0.08 4.32
CA LEU A 189 2.89 -0.22 2.90
C LEU A 189 4.11 0.24 2.10
N THR A 190 4.48 -0.51 1.07
CA THR A 190 5.47 -0.14 0.06
C THR A 190 4.91 -0.40 -1.33
N LEU A 191 5.04 0.59 -2.21
CA LEU A 191 4.64 0.49 -3.61
C LEU A 191 5.55 1.34 -4.50
N THR A 192 5.43 1.18 -5.82
CA THR A 192 6.14 1.99 -6.81
C THR A 192 5.14 2.61 -7.77
N ILE A 193 5.18 3.94 -7.90
CA ILE A 193 4.35 4.70 -8.83
C ILE A 193 5.29 5.36 -9.85
N ASN A 194 5.12 5.04 -11.13
CA ASN A 194 5.94 5.59 -12.22
C ASN A 194 7.47 5.45 -12.01
N GLY A 195 7.91 4.36 -11.36
CA GLY A 195 9.33 4.11 -11.06
C GLY A 195 9.84 4.73 -9.75
N THR A 196 9.02 5.54 -9.07
CA THR A 196 9.36 6.12 -7.76
C THR A 196 8.80 5.24 -6.63
N PRO A 197 9.64 4.78 -5.68
CA PRO A 197 9.16 4.02 -4.54
C PRO A 197 8.55 4.92 -3.48
N TYR A 198 7.38 4.55 -2.99
CA TYR A 198 6.68 5.21 -1.89
C TYR A 198 6.53 4.25 -0.71
N ARG A 199 6.46 4.83 0.49
CA ARG A 199 6.19 4.10 1.73
C ARG A 199 5.23 4.91 2.59
N GLY A 200 4.33 4.21 3.26
CA GLY A 200 3.40 4.77 4.23
C GLY A 200 3.18 3.80 5.38
N GLU A 201 2.88 4.34 6.55
CA GLU A 201 2.52 3.57 7.74
C GLU A 201 1.00 3.47 7.82
N ILE A 202 0.48 2.26 8.05
CA ILE A 202 -0.95 2.02 8.25
C ILE A 202 -1.20 2.26 9.73
N LYS A 203 -1.82 3.40 10.07
CA LYS A 203 -2.15 3.78 11.44
C LYS A 203 -3.61 3.47 11.72
N HIS A 204 -3.88 2.97 12.92
CA HIS A 204 -5.25 2.87 13.44
C HIS A 204 -5.48 4.06 14.35
N ASP A 205 -6.40 4.94 13.97
CA ASP A 205 -6.81 6.04 14.83
C ASP A 205 -7.64 5.47 15.97
N HIS A 206 -6.98 5.18 17.09
CA HIS A 206 -7.63 4.99 18.38
C HIS A 206 -8.02 6.34 18.97
N ASP A 207 -8.75 7.14 18.20
CA ASP A 207 -9.28 8.41 18.68
C ASP A 207 -10.34 8.11 19.74
N GLY A 208 -9.84 8.00 20.96
CA GLY A 208 -10.61 8.02 22.17
C GLY A 208 -11.50 9.25 22.16
N HIS A 209 -12.79 9.01 22.08
CA HIS A 209 -13.77 9.90 22.68
C HIS A 209 -13.62 9.83 24.20
N ASP A 210 -12.51 10.35 24.72
CA ASP A 210 -12.48 10.85 26.09
C ASP A 210 -13.17 12.20 26.07
N HIS A 211 -14.50 12.18 26.01
CA HIS A 211 -15.31 13.31 26.45
C HIS A 211 -15.15 13.40 27.96
N GLY A 212 -13.98 13.89 28.40
CA GLY A 212 -13.75 14.33 29.75
C GLY A 212 -14.87 15.30 30.10
N GLY A 213 -15.77 14.85 30.96
CA GLY A 213 -16.97 15.57 31.34
C GLY A 213 -16.61 16.95 31.88
N HIS A 214 -16.97 17.99 31.14
CA HIS A 214 -17.09 19.32 31.72
C HIS A 214 -18.30 19.32 32.66
N ASP A 215 -18.04 18.96 33.92
CA ASP A 215 -18.89 19.32 35.05
C ASP A 215 -18.92 20.85 35.12
N HIS A 216 -19.99 21.45 34.60
CA HIS A 216 -20.31 22.84 34.89
C HIS A 216 -20.97 22.90 36.27
N SER A 217 -20.14 22.84 37.31
CA SER A 217 -20.55 23.20 38.67
C SER A 217 -20.95 24.68 38.68
N GLY A 218 -22.19 24.93 39.08
CA GLY A 218 -22.94 26.16 38.85
C GLY A 218 -22.32 27.47 39.34
N HIS A 219 -22.68 28.55 38.64
CA HIS A 219 -22.61 29.90 39.18
C HIS A 219 -23.94 30.25 39.85
N ASP A 220 -23.83 30.50 41.14
CA ASP A 220 -24.84 31.06 42.03
C ASP A 220 -25.13 32.53 41.61
N HIS A 221 -26.41 32.89 41.52
CA HIS A 221 -26.88 34.27 41.35
C HIS A 221 -28.08 34.54 42.26
#